data_AF-A0A661WA75-F1
#
_entry.id   AF-A0A661WA75-F1
#
_cell.length_a   1.000
_cell.length_b   1.000
_cell.length_c   1.000
_cell.angle_alpha   90.00
_cell.angle_beta   90.00
_cell.angle_gamma   90.00
#
_symmetry.space_group_name_H-M   'P 1'
#
loop_
_entity.id
_entity.type
_entity.pdbx_description
1 polymer ?
#
loop_
_entity_poly.entity_id
_entity_poly.type
_entity_poly.pdbx_seq_one_letter_code
_entity_poly.pdbx_strand_id
1 'polypeptide(L)' 'MTQDWRDQLDSDDPKVRAQAVKAIALSGNQDYLKYLVEIAENDPDSQLRDFAKKAAQHLYSSQSQPEPEPISQPFSEP' A
#
# COMPACT_ATOMS: atom_id res chain seq x y z
N MET A 1 4.63 22.61 -1.03
CA MET A 1 3.47 22.17 -1.80
C MET A 1 3.37 20.67 -1.61
N THR A 2 2.44 20.19 -0.79
CA THR A 2 2.16 18.76 -0.66
C THR A 2 1.53 18.37 -1.99
N GLN A 3 2.27 17.72 -2.88
CA GLN A 3 1.68 17.27 -4.14
C GLN A 3 0.51 16.35 -3.80
N ASP A 4 -0.69 16.71 -4.25
CA ASP A 4 -1.86 15.85 -4.15
C ASP A 4 -1.62 14.64 -5.05
N TRP A 5 -1.55 13.45 -4.45
CA TRP A 5 -1.44 12.20 -5.18
C TRP A 5 -2.62 11.99 -6.15
N ARG A 6 -3.74 12.69 -5.94
CA ARG A 6 -4.93 12.64 -6.80
C ARG A 6 -4.61 13.10 -8.22
N ASP A 7 -4.02 14.29 -8.37
CA ASP A 7 -3.66 14.84 -9.68
C ASP A 7 -2.62 13.97 -10.40
N GLN A 8 -1.80 13.25 -9.63
CA GLN A 8 -0.79 12.34 -10.17
C GLN A 8 -1.37 11.04 -10.73
N LEU A 9 -2.54 10.59 -10.25
CA LEU A 9 -3.21 9.39 -10.77
C LEU A 9 -3.80 9.61 -12.16
N ASP A 10 -4.22 10.83 -12.48
CA ASP A 10 -4.75 11.18 -13.79
C ASP A 10 -3.66 11.45 -14.84
N SER A 11 -2.38 11.29 -14.47
CA SER A 11 -1.27 11.52 -15.40
C SER A 11 -1.13 10.39 -16.42
N ASP A 12 -0.92 10.76 -17.69
CA ASP A 12 -0.57 9.81 -18.75
C ASP A 12 0.78 9.11 -18.49
N ASP A 13 1.68 9.73 -17.72
CA ASP A 13 2.98 9.15 -17.40
C ASP A 13 2.85 8.11 -16.26
N PRO A 14 3.11 6.81 -16.53
CA PRO A 14 3.05 5.76 -15.51
C PRO A 14 4.02 6.00 -14.34
N LYS A 15 5.12 6.74 -14.54
CA LYS A 15 6.04 7.09 -13.46
C LYS A 15 5.42 8.08 -12.48
N VAL A 16 4.61 9.02 -12.98
CA VAL A 16 3.89 9.99 -12.15
C VAL A 16 2.78 9.28 -11.38
N ARG A 17 2.02 8.38 -12.02
CA ARG A 17 1.03 7.54 -11.31
C ARG A 17 1.67 6.66 -10.24
N ALA A 18 2.88 6.14 -10.48
CA ALA A 18 3.63 5.38 -9.47
C ALA A 18 4.02 6.22 -8.24
N GLN A 19 4.33 7.51 -8.42
CA GLN A 19 4.57 8.41 -7.29
C GLN A 19 3.32 8.57 -6.43
N ALA A 20 2.14 8.65 -7.05
CA ALA A 20 0.85 8.70 -6.37
C ALA A 20 0.61 7.44 -5.52
N VAL A 21 0.77 6.25 -6.12
CA VAL A 21 0.62 4.96 -5.46
C VAL A 21 1.54 4.86 -4.24
N LYS A 22 2.79 5.31 -4.38
CA LYS A 22 3.76 5.34 -3.28
C LYS A 22 3.34 6.31 -2.18
N ALA A 23 2.87 7.51 -2.53
CA ALA A 23 2.40 8.50 -1.57
C ALA A 23 1.19 7.98 -0.78
N ILE A 24 0.25 7.30 -1.45
CA ILE A 24 -0.88 6.65 -0.80
C ILE A 24 -0.38 5.58 0.18
N ALA A 25 0.50 4.68 -0.24
CA ALA A 25 1.05 3.62 0.62
C ALA A 25 1.74 4.19 1.88
N LEU A 26 2.53 5.25 1.72
CA LEU A 26 3.26 5.91 2.80
C LEU A 26 2.36 6.77 3.70
N SER A 27 1.18 7.16 3.23
CA SER A 27 0.24 7.94 4.04
C SER A 27 -0.30 7.17 5.25
N GLY A 28 -0.30 5.83 5.18
CA GLY A 28 -0.87 4.96 6.21
C GLY A 28 -2.40 5.07 6.35
N ASN A 29 -3.07 5.82 5.47
CA ASN A 29 -4.51 6.02 5.55
C ASN A 29 -5.27 4.91 4.79
N GLN A 30 -6.03 4.08 5.51
CA GLN A 30 -6.84 3.00 4.93
C GLN A 30 -7.97 3.48 4.03
N ASP A 31 -8.45 4.72 4.19
CA ASP A 31 -9.47 5.29 3.29
C ASP A 31 -8.97 5.35 1.84
N TYR A 32 -7.65 5.33 1.66
CA TYR A 32 -7.02 5.37 0.35
C TYR A 32 -6.72 4.00 -0.25
N LEU A 33 -6.93 2.94 0.51
CA LEU A 33 -6.69 1.57 0.06
C LEU A 33 -7.57 1.21 -1.13
N LYS A 34 -8.83 1.68 -1.14
CA LYS A 34 -9.75 1.49 -2.27
C LYS A 34 -9.15 1.99 -3.60
N TYR A 35 -8.40 3.09 -3.58
CA TYR A 35 -7.76 3.61 -4.79
C TYR A 35 -6.61 2.72 -5.24
N LEU A 36 -5.84 2.15 -4.30
CA LEU A 36 -4.79 1.18 -4.63
C LEU A 36 -5.36 -0.09 -5.28
N VAL A 37 -6.50 -0.57 -4.79
CA VAL A 37 -7.20 -1.73 -5.38
C VAL A 37 -7.72 -1.39 -6.77
N GLU A 38 -8.35 -0.23 -6.95
CA GLU A 38 -8.86 0.22 -8.24
C GLU A 38 -7.75 0.31 -9.30
N ILE A 39 -6.59 0.86 -8.95
CA ILE A 39 -5.41 0.91 -9.82
C ILE A 39 -4.89 -0.49 -10.11
N ALA A 40 -4.84 -1.37 -9.11
CA ALA A 40 -4.40 -2.76 -9.28
C ALA A 40 -5.25 -3.56 -10.26
N GLU A 41 -6.53 -3.22 -10.41
CA GLU A 41 -7.49 -3.90 -11.27
C GLU A 41 -7.62 -3.24 -12.65
N ASN A 42 -7.59 -1.91 -12.72
CA ASN A 42 -7.99 -1.16 -13.91
C ASN A 42 -6.86 -0.41 -14.60
N ASP A 43 -5.68 -0.22 -13.99
CA ASP A 43 -4.62 0.58 -14.64
C ASP A 43 -4.12 -0.11 -15.93
N PRO A 44 -3.99 0.65 -17.05
CA PRO A 44 -3.49 0.09 -18.29
C PRO A 44 -2.05 -0.43 -18.18
N ASP A 45 -1.24 0.15 -17.28
CA ASP A 45 0.14 -0.25 -17.07
C ASP A 45 0.24 -1.46 -16.13
N SER A 46 0.75 -2.56 -16.67
CA SER A 46 0.89 -3.82 -15.92
C SER A 46 1.83 -3.71 -14.73
N GLN A 47 2.91 -2.92 -14.85
CA GLN A 47 3.85 -2.73 -13.73
C GLN A 47 3.19 -1.93 -12.61
N LEU A 48 2.35 -0.96 -12.95
CA LEU A 48 1.62 -0.16 -11.99
C LEU A 48 0.56 -0.99 -11.26
N ARG A 49 -0.13 -1.89 -11.97
CA ARG A 49 -1.04 -2.85 -11.33
C ARG A 49 -0.34 -3.67 -10.25
N ASP A 50 0.84 -4.21 -10.55
CA ASP A 50 1.62 -4.98 -9.58
C ASP A 50 2.16 -4.12 -8.45
N PHE A 51 2.54 -2.88 -8.73
CA PHE A 51 3.01 -1.94 -7.72
C PHE A 51 1.88 -1.55 -6.76
N ALA A 52 0.68 -1.30 -7.27
CA ALA A 52 -0.50 -0.99 -6.47
C ALA A 52 -0.93 -2.15 -5.55
N LYS A 53 -0.82 -3.40 -6.02
CA LYS A 53 -1.04 -4.59 -5.16
C LYS A 53 -0.07 -4.64 -3.99
N LYS A 54 1.22 -4.42 -4.25
CA LYS A 54 2.26 -4.40 -3.19
C LYS A 54 2.05 -3.24 -2.22
N ALA A 55 1.68 -2.07 -2.73
CA ALA A 55 1.34 -0.91 -1.93
C ALA A 55 0.14 -1.18 -1.01
N ALA A 56 -0.92 -1.80 -1.53
CA ALA A 56 -2.11 -2.16 -0.76
C ALA A 56 -1.76 -3.17 0.34
N GLN A 57 -0.98 -4.21 0.01
CA GLN A 57 -0.48 -5.17 0.99
C GLN A 57 0.37 -4.51 2.08
N HIS A 58 1.27 -3.59 1.70
CA HIS A 58 2.07 -2.84 2.67
C HIS A 58 1.19 -2.02 3.60
N LEU A 59 0.21 -1.29 3.07
CA LEU A 59 -0.69 -0.45 3.86
C LEU A 59 -1.59 -1.28 4.78
N TYR A 60 -2.05 -2.46 4.35
CA TYR A 60 -2.74 -3.44 5.21
C TYR A 60 -1.84 -3.97 6.33
N SER A 61 -0.61 -4.39 6.00
CA SER A 61 0.32 -4.98 6.97
C SER A 61 0.84 -3.95 7.98
N SER A 62 1.04 -2.69 7.57
CA SER A 62 1.48 -1.60 8.46
C SER A 62 0.46 -1.25 9.56
N GLN A 63 -0.81 -1.67 9.41
CA GLN A 63 -1.85 -1.53 10.44
C GLN A 63 -2.15 -2.86 11.15
N SER A 64 -1.74 -3.99 10.57
CA SER A 64 -2.00 -5.35 11.10
C SER A 64 -0.87 -5.90 11.98
N GLN A 65 -0.04 -5.02 12.55
CA GLN A 65 0.86 -5.38 13.64
C GLN A 65 0.21 -4.95 14.97
N PRO A 66 -0.47 -5.84 15.73
CA PRO A 66 0.13 -6.16 17.01
C PRO A 66 1.47 -6.83 16.70
N GLU A 67 2.55 -6.29 17.26
CA GLU A 67 3.82 -7.00 17.45
C GLU A 67 3.53 -8.51 17.58
N PRO A 68 4.15 -9.43 16.81
CA PRO A 68 4.10 -10.81 17.20
C PRO A 68 4.78 -10.86 18.57
N GLU A 69 3.99 -10.90 19.66
CA GLU A 69 4.51 -11.20 20.98
C GLU A 69 5.42 -12.41 20.77
N PRO A 70 6.72 -12.31 21.09
CA PRO A 70 7.58 -13.48 21.04
C PRO A 70 6.91 -14.45 21.98
N ILE A 71 6.30 -15.49 21.41
CA ILE A 71 5.55 -16.49 22.16
C ILE A 71 6.52 -16.96 23.22
N SER A 72 6.32 -16.45 24.43
CA SER A 72 7.01 -16.90 25.61
C SER A 72 6.45 -18.28 25.81
N GLN A 73 7.08 -19.27 25.18
CA GLN A 73 6.77 -20.66 25.41
C GLN A 73 6.96 -20.87 26.91
N PRO A 74 5.92 -21.20 27.69
CA PRO A 74 6.17 -21.81 28.97
C PRO A 74 6.56 -23.25 28.63
N PHE A 75 7.84 -23.47 28.32
CA PHE A 75 8.40 -24.81 28.45
C PHE A 75 8.52 -25.08 29.94
N SER A 76 7.37 -25.28 30.59
CA SER A 76 7.33 -26.01 31.85
C SER A 76 7.52 -27.48 31.50
N GLU A 77 8.70 -27.98 31.89
CA GLU A 77 9.03 -29.39 32.06
C GLU A 77 7.88 -30.18 32.71
N PRO A 78 7.82 -31.48 32.43
CA PRO A 78 8.45 -32.43 33.37
C PRO A 78 9.54 -33.33 32.75
#